data_AF-A0A8H4VA82-F1
#
_entry.id   AF-A0A8H4VA82-F1
#
_cell.length_a   1.000
_cell.length_b   1.000
_cell.length_c   1.000
_cell.angle_alpha   90.00
_cell.angle_beta   90.00
_cell.angle_gamma   90.00
#
_symmetry.space_group_name_H-M   'P 1'
#
loop_
_entity.id
_entity.type
_entity.pdbx_description
1 polymer ?
#
loop_
_entity_poly.entity_id
_entity_poly.type
_entity_poly.pdbx_seq_one_letter_code
_entity_poly.pdbx_strand_id
1 'polypeptide(L)'
;MNSLNTCLLLAGAASVALAAPSGGLQLGARASSNTTDSCPYTVQMDDNCYFIAVNRFGIEPAEFSRLNGGKFDKDCIIFPGQEVRVPCDGKRHVDDVDVSGKCLLQHVVEAGDTCYSISLGYNIAAHVLQAYNGNLDSKCSIQPGDKICVSKKRPGTPT
;
A
#
# COMPACT_ATOMS: atom_id res chain seq x y z
N MET A 1 30.24 29.63 -35.32
CA MET A 1 28.97 29.93 -34.62
C MET A 1 27.93 29.98 -35.73
N ASN A 2 27.22 28.87 -35.94
CA ASN A 2 26.50 28.65 -37.18
C ASN A 2 24.99 28.51 -36.93
N SER A 3 24.28 29.27 -37.76
CA SER A 3 22.91 29.14 -38.22
C SER A 3 21.78 29.74 -37.39
N LEU A 4 21.23 30.78 -38.00
CA LEU A 4 20.05 31.55 -37.64
C LEU A 4 18.77 30.73 -37.77
N ASN A 5 17.87 31.07 -36.86
CA ASN A 5 16.50 30.63 -36.74
C ASN A 5 15.60 31.43 -37.70
N THR A 6 14.91 30.80 -38.64
CA THR A 6 13.74 31.38 -39.30
C THR A 6 12.89 30.28 -39.92
N CYS A 7 11.64 30.13 -39.47
CA CYS A 7 10.61 29.54 -40.32
C CYS A 7 9.24 30.10 -39.93
N LEU A 8 8.82 31.10 -40.69
CA LEU A 8 7.47 31.65 -40.76
C LEU A 8 6.81 31.05 -42.01
N LEU A 9 5.74 30.28 -41.87
CA LEU A 9 4.78 30.04 -42.96
C LEU A 9 3.37 29.89 -42.39
N LEU A 10 2.52 30.84 -42.76
CA LEU A 10 1.06 30.81 -42.70
C LEU A 10 0.53 30.12 -43.95
N ALA A 11 -0.37 29.14 -43.83
CA ALA A 11 -1.41 28.88 -44.83
C ALA A 11 -2.47 27.93 -44.23
N GLY A 12 -3.73 28.36 -44.22
CA GLY A 12 -4.87 27.53 -43.84
C GLY A 12 -5.43 26.71 -45.01
N ALA A 13 -6.25 25.70 -44.69
CA ALA A 13 -7.33 25.23 -45.54
C ALA A 13 -8.31 24.31 -44.77
N ALA A 14 -9.58 24.68 -44.87
CA ALA A 14 -10.80 23.86 -44.96
C ALA A 14 -10.93 22.54 -44.18
N SER A 15 -11.83 22.55 -43.19
CA SER A 15 -12.50 21.37 -42.65
C SER A 15 -13.77 21.09 -43.45
N VAL A 16 -13.90 19.94 -44.12
CA VAL A 16 -15.10 19.06 -44.12
C VAL A 16 -14.70 17.67 -44.63
N ALA A 17 -14.90 16.62 -43.83
CA ALA A 17 -15.21 15.27 -44.31
C ALA A 17 -15.99 14.49 -43.23
N LEU A 18 -17.06 13.81 -43.65
CA LEU A 18 -18.03 13.04 -42.84
C LEU A 18 -17.66 11.55 -42.74
N ALA A 19 -18.12 10.92 -41.64
CA ALA A 19 -18.43 9.49 -41.42
C ALA A 19 -17.23 8.50 -41.37
N ALA A 20 -17.22 7.40 -40.61
CA ALA A 20 -18.26 6.59 -39.96
C ALA A 20 -17.65 5.81 -38.74
N PRO A 21 -18.46 5.15 -37.87
CA PRO A 21 -18.01 4.54 -36.63
C PRO A 21 -17.51 3.11 -36.88
N SER A 22 -16.37 2.76 -36.30
CA SER A 22 -15.92 1.37 -36.24
C SER A 22 -15.49 1.07 -34.82
N GLY A 23 -16.27 0.19 -34.18
CA GLY A 23 -16.05 -0.25 -32.82
C GLY A 23 -14.65 -0.79 -32.61
N GLY A 24 -13.97 -0.20 -31.64
CA GLY A 24 -13.09 -0.93 -30.75
C GLY A 24 -13.59 -0.66 -29.35
N LEU A 25 -14.17 -1.67 -28.69
CA LEU A 25 -14.18 -1.69 -27.23
C LEU A 25 -12.73 -1.75 -26.82
N GLN A 26 -12.11 -0.57 -26.70
CA GLN A 26 -10.83 -0.46 -26.05
C GLN A 26 -11.12 -0.74 -24.59
N LEU A 27 -10.96 -2.02 -24.23
CA LEU A 27 -10.65 -2.44 -22.87
C LEU A 27 -9.56 -1.48 -22.44
N GLY A 28 -9.97 -0.45 -21.70
CA GLY A 28 -9.06 0.40 -20.97
C GLY A 28 -8.36 -0.56 -20.02
N ALA A 29 -7.23 -1.09 -20.46
CA ALA A 29 -6.19 -1.53 -19.57
C ALA A 29 -6.09 -0.38 -18.58
N ARG A 30 -6.58 -0.60 -17.35
CA ARG A 30 -6.25 0.29 -16.26
C ARG A 30 -4.74 0.29 -16.28
N ALA A 31 -4.15 1.37 -16.78
CA ALA A 31 -2.78 1.68 -16.52
C ALA A 31 -2.72 1.63 -15.00
N SER A 32 -2.19 0.53 -14.47
CA SER A 32 -1.82 0.44 -13.08
C SER A 32 -0.83 1.58 -12.94
N SER A 33 -1.31 2.69 -12.41
CA SER A 33 -0.50 3.87 -12.22
C SER A 33 0.55 3.44 -11.22
N ASN A 34 1.72 3.03 -11.71
CA ASN A 34 2.95 2.96 -10.93
C ASN A 34 3.39 4.39 -10.58
N THR A 35 2.46 5.20 -10.08
CA THR A 35 2.74 6.51 -9.53
C THR A 35 3.28 6.27 -8.13
N THR A 36 4.59 6.46 -8.09
CA THR A 36 5.51 6.81 -7.00
C THR A 36 5.01 7.94 -6.09
N ASP A 37 3.73 7.99 -5.75
CA ASP A 37 3.21 9.01 -4.85
C ASP A 37 3.55 8.61 -3.42
N SER A 38 4.51 9.34 -2.84
CA SER A 38 5.03 9.10 -1.51
C SER A 38 4.64 10.24 -0.56
N CYS A 39 4.09 9.89 0.59
CA CYS A 39 3.71 10.82 1.64
C CYS A 39 4.67 10.74 2.82
N PRO A 40 4.81 11.82 3.61
CA PRO A 40 5.66 11.82 4.79
C PRO A 40 5.02 11.00 5.91
N TYR A 41 5.85 10.24 6.62
CA TYR A 41 5.51 9.57 7.86
C TYR A 41 6.55 9.91 8.91
N THR A 42 6.11 10.41 10.06
CA THR A 42 6.99 10.64 11.22
C THR A 42 7.10 9.33 12.00
N VAL A 43 8.32 8.80 12.07
CA VAL A 43 8.67 7.60 12.84
C VAL A 43 8.27 7.79 14.30
N GLN A 44 7.46 6.88 14.82
CA GLN A 44 6.98 6.88 16.21
C GLN A 44 7.97 6.17 17.13
N MET A 45 7.76 6.29 18.45
CA MET A 45 8.49 5.46 19.42
C MET A 45 8.24 3.98 19.12
N ASP A 46 9.30 3.18 19.19
CA ASP A 46 9.33 1.73 18.92
C ASP A 46 9.05 1.29 17.47
N ASP A 47 8.89 2.24 16.53
CA ASP A 47 8.88 1.88 15.12
C ASP A 47 10.26 1.38 14.67
N ASN A 48 10.26 0.37 13.80
CA ASN A 48 11.38 0.05 12.93
C ASN A 48 10.89 0.06 11.48
N CYS A 49 11.82 0.21 10.53
CA CYS A 49 11.48 0.38 9.13
C CYS A 49 10.69 -0.81 8.53
N TYR A 50 10.95 -2.05 8.99
CA TYR A 50 10.27 -3.25 8.50
C TYR A 50 8.82 -3.25 8.98
N PHE A 51 8.61 -2.86 10.23
CA PHE A 51 7.29 -2.68 10.80
C PHE A 51 6.51 -1.58 10.08
N ILE A 52 7.15 -0.44 9.77
CA ILE A 52 6.53 0.60 8.96
C ILE A 52 6.16 0.04 7.57
N ALA A 53 7.14 -0.52 6.84
CA ALA A 53 6.96 -1.01 5.48
C ALA A 53 5.85 -2.08 5.38
N VAL A 54 6.04 -3.20 6.07
CA VAL A 54 5.21 -4.40 5.90
C VAL A 54 3.93 -4.29 6.73
N ASN A 55 4.06 -3.92 8.00
CA ASN A 55 2.94 -4.02 8.94
C ASN A 55 2.02 -2.80 8.87
N ARG A 56 2.56 -1.59 8.72
CA ARG A 56 1.73 -0.37 8.62
C ARG A 56 1.27 -0.09 7.20
N PHE A 57 2.17 -0.17 6.23
CA PHE A 57 1.87 0.26 4.85
C PHE A 57 1.68 -0.89 3.85
N GLY A 58 1.94 -2.14 4.25
CA GLY A 58 1.69 -3.31 3.40
C GLY A 58 2.57 -3.38 2.17
N ILE A 59 3.78 -2.81 2.22
CA ILE A 59 4.76 -2.82 1.13
C ILE A 59 5.98 -3.65 1.47
N GLU A 60 6.66 -4.14 0.44
CA GLU A 60 7.94 -4.83 0.62
C GLU A 60 9.02 -3.88 1.14
N PRO A 61 10.00 -4.36 1.92
CA PRO A 61 11.13 -3.54 2.38
C PRO A 61 11.90 -2.87 1.23
N ALA A 62 12.01 -3.55 0.09
CA ALA A 62 12.63 -3.00 -1.11
C ALA A 62 11.86 -1.77 -1.66
N GLU A 63 10.53 -1.81 -1.61
CA GLU A 63 9.69 -0.67 -2.01
C GLU A 63 9.83 0.47 -1.00
N PHE A 64 9.84 0.18 0.30
CA PHE A 64 10.10 1.20 1.33
C PHE A 64 11.47 1.86 1.11
N SER A 65 12.50 1.07 0.83
CA SER A 65 13.83 1.59 0.48
C SER A 65 13.77 2.50 -0.73
N ARG A 66 13.09 2.07 -1.81
CA ARG A 66 12.95 2.83 -3.06
C ARG A 66 12.26 4.18 -2.85
N LEU A 67 11.18 4.22 -2.06
CA LEU A 67 10.49 5.47 -1.70
C LEU A 67 11.38 6.42 -0.90
N ASN A 68 12.35 5.88 -0.15
CA ASN A 68 13.29 6.62 0.67
C ASN A 68 14.66 6.84 -0.01
N GLY A 69 14.70 6.78 -1.35
CA GLY A 69 15.90 7.05 -2.13
C GLY A 69 16.99 5.97 -2.02
N GLY A 70 16.60 4.73 -1.73
CA GLY A 70 17.50 3.58 -1.62
C GLY A 70 18.37 3.57 -0.35
N LYS A 71 18.07 4.43 0.63
CA LYS A 71 18.89 4.63 1.84
C LYS A 71 18.75 3.53 2.88
N PHE A 72 17.64 2.79 2.85
CA PHE A 72 17.34 1.76 3.84
C PHE A 72 17.54 0.39 3.20
N ASP A 73 18.70 -0.20 3.41
CA ASP A 73 19.01 -1.56 2.97
C ASP A 73 18.98 -2.52 4.18
N LYS A 74 20.02 -3.31 4.40
CA LYS A 74 20.01 -4.42 5.37
C LYS A 74 19.85 -3.94 6.82
N ASP A 75 20.47 -2.83 7.18
CA ASP A 75 20.51 -2.35 8.57
C ASP A 75 19.26 -1.56 8.95
N CYS A 76 18.64 -0.92 7.96
CA CYS A 76 17.31 -0.34 8.04
C CYS A 76 17.07 0.51 9.31
N ILE A 77 18.06 1.34 9.64
CA ILE A 77 18.12 2.15 10.86
C ILE A 77 17.27 3.42 10.68
N ILE A 78 16.33 3.62 11.60
CA ILE A 78 15.51 4.82 11.71
C ILE A 78 15.40 5.26 13.17
N PHE A 79 15.08 6.53 13.42
CA PHE A 79 14.95 7.09 14.77
C PHE A 79 13.58 7.74 14.99
N PRO A 80 13.01 7.69 16.21
CA PRO A 80 11.80 8.43 16.54
C PRO A 80 11.91 9.92 16.15
N GLY A 81 10.86 10.46 15.54
CA GLY A 81 10.81 11.83 15.03
C GLY A 81 11.41 12.02 13.63
N GLN A 82 12.10 11.01 13.07
CA GLN A 82 12.58 11.05 11.69
C GLN A 82 11.41 11.04 10.70
N GLU A 83 11.50 11.79 9.60
CA GLU A 83 10.56 11.70 8.48
C GLU A 83 11.05 10.66 7.45
N VAL A 84 10.17 9.72 7.10
CA VAL A 84 10.36 8.74 6.02
C VAL A 84 9.24 8.86 5.00
N ARG A 85 9.48 8.37 3.78
CA ARG A 85 8.52 8.31 2.69
C ARG A 85 7.84 6.94 2.66
N VAL A 86 6.53 6.97 2.56
CA VAL A 86 5.64 5.80 2.51
C VAL A 86 4.59 6.03 1.42
N PRO A 87 3.86 5.00 0.96
CA PRO A 87 2.75 5.21 0.04
C PRO A 87 1.73 6.18 0.63
N CYS A 88 1.24 7.11 -0.18
CA CYS A 88 0.23 8.08 0.26
C CYS A 88 -1.07 7.44 0.70
N ASP A 89 -1.46 6.39 0.01
CA ASP A 89 -2.54 5.52 0.42
C ASP A 89 -1.86 4.32 1.07
N GLY A 90 -2.08 4.08 2.37
CA GLY A 90 -1.59 2.89 3.07
C GLY A 90 -2.18 1.56 2.56
N LYS A 91 -2.64 1.56 1.30
CA LYS A 91 -3.31 0.51 0.56
C LYS A 91 -2.68 0.38 -0.82
N ARG A 92 -1.41 0.02 -0.89
CA ARG A 92 -0.83 -0.51 -2.13
C ARG A 92 0.06 -1.73 -1.86
N HIS A 93 -0.59 -2.83 -1.46
CA HIS A 93 -0.48 -4.16 -2.11
C HIS A 93 -1.33 -5.22 -1.38
N VAL A 94 -2.63 -4.95 -1.23
CA VAL A 94 -3.61 -5.97 -0.79
C VAL A 94 -4.88 -5.79 -1.61
N ASP A 95 -4.78 -6.04 -2.91
CA ASP A 95 -5.96 -6.13 -3.79
C ASP A 95 -6.94 -7.25 -3.39
N ASP A 96 -6.72 -7.96 -2.28
CA ASP A 96 -7.55 -9.10 -1.88
C ASP A 96 -7.69 -9.31 -0.35
N VAL A 97 -7.51 -8.25 0.47
CA VAL A 97 -7.90 -8.33 1.89
C VAL A 97 -9.38 -7.95 2.01
N ASP A 98 -10.23 -8.96 1.94
CA ASP A 98 -11.62 -8.85 2.35
C ASP A 98 -11.70 -8.61 3.88
N VAL A 99 -11.92 -7.34 4.25
CA VAL A 99 -12.20 -6.91 5.63
C VAL A 99 -13.69 -6.93 5.97
N SER A 100 -14.55 -7.17 4.97
CA SER A 100 -16.02 -7.09 5.05
C SER A 100 -16.71 -8.40 5.43
N GLY A 101 -15.94 -9.48 5.62
CA GLY A 101 -16.44 -10.77 6.09
C GLY A 101 -16.74 -10.87 7.59
N LYS A 102 -17.50 -11.90 7.96
CA LYS A 102 -17.60 -12.36 9.35
C LYS A 102 -16.25 -12.88 9.82
N CYS A 103 -16.00 -12.83 11.12
CA CYS A 103 -14.83 -13.52 11.66
C CYS A 103 -14.92 -15.03 11.43
N LEU A 104 -13.87 -15.62 10.86
CA LEU A 104 -13.78 -17.05 10.55
C LEU A 104 -12.79 -17.77 11.47
N LEU A 105 -11.78 -17.05 11.95
CA LEU A 105 -10.82 -17.56 12.92
C LEU A 105 -10.56 -16.50 13.99
N GLN A 106 -10.73 -16.90 15.25
CA GLN A 106 -10.42 -16.10 16.42
C GLN A 106 -9.15 -16.61 17.09
N HIS A 107 -8.37 -15.68 17.61
CA HIS A 107 -7.25 -15.92 18.50
C HIS A 107 -7.61 -15.38 19.89
N VAL A 108 -7.30 -16.15 20.94
CA VAL A 108 -7.44 -15.72 22.33
C VAL A 108 -6.06 -15.23 22.76
N VAL A 109 -5.95 -13.93 23.06
CA VAL A 109 -4.69 -13.29 23.42
C VAL A 109 -4.13 -13.93 24.69
N GLU A 110 -2.86 -14.33 24.63
CA GLU A 110 -2.14 -14.90 25.77
C GLU A 110 -1.18 -13.87 26.40
N ALA A 111 -0.62 -14.21 27.56
CA ALA A 111 0.39 -13.35 28.20
C ALA A 111 1.64 -13.25 27.32
N GLY A 112 2.01 -12.03 26.94
CA GLY A 112 3.15 -11.75 26.07
C GLY A 112 2.79 -11.57 24.60
N ASP A 113 1.53 -11.78 24.22
CA ASP A 113 1.08 -11.48 22.87
C ASP A 113 1.06 -9.98 22.58
N THR A 114 1.39 -9.68 21.34
CA THR A 114 1.27 -8.35 20.74
C THR A 114 0.54 -8.52 19.42
N CYS A 115 -0.07 -7.45 18.91
CA CYS A 115 -0.61 -7.51 17.56
C CYS A 115 0.47 -7.87 16.52
N TYR A 116 1.74 -7.54 16.80
CA TYR A 116 2.85 -7.94 15.95
C TYR A 116 3.05 -9.47 15.96
N SER A 117 3.26 -10.08 17.14
CA SER A 117 3.48 -11.53 17.26
C SER A 117 2.31 -12.33 16.70
N ILE A 118 1.08 -11.89 16.97
CA ILE A 118 -0.13 -12.52 16.42
C ILE A 118 -0.17 -12.39 14.90
N SER A 119 0.00 -11.17 14.37
CA SER A 119 -0.06 -10.94 12.92
C SER A 119 0.98 -11.78 12.16
N LEU A 120 2.19 -11.90 12.70
CA LEU A 120 3.24 -12.77 12.18
C LEU A 120 2.83 -14.24 12.23
N GLY A 121 2.31 -14.71 13.37
CA GLY A 121 1.89 -16.10 13.55
C GLY A 121 0.80 -16.54 12.57
N TYR A 122 -0.07 -15.61 12.16
CA TYR A 122 -1.13 -15.86 11.17
C TYR A 122 -0.78 -15.41 9.75
N ASN A 123 0.45 -14.93 9.52
CA ASN A 123 0.92 -14.41 8.24
C ASN A 123 -0.02 -13.37 7.61
N ILE A 124 -0.49 -12.44 8.43
CA ILE A 124 -1.29 -11.28 8.04
C ILE A 124 -0.54 -10.00 8.43
N ALA A 125 -0.73 -8.91 7.69
CA ALA A 125 -0.17 -7.63 8.10
C ALA A 125 -0.90 -7.09 9.35
N ALA A 126 -0.20 -6.39 10.24
CA ALA A 126 -0.80 -5.90 11.48
C ALA A 126 -1.95 -4.90 11.23
N HIS A 127 -1.88 -4.08 10.17
CA HIS A 127 -2.99 -3.22 9.78
C HIS A 127 -4.23 -4.01 9.32
N VAL A 128 -4.04 -5.21 8.75
CA VAL A 128 -5.15 -6.13 8.40
C VAL A 128 -5.77 -6.70 9.67
N LEU A 129 -4.94 -7.12 10.62
CA LEU A 129 -5.42 -7.56 11.94
C LEU A 129 -6.25 -6.46 12.62
N GLN A 130 -5.78 -5.21 12.60
CA GLN A 130 -6.53 -4.06 13.11
C GLN A 130 -7.83 -3.85 12.33
N ALA A 131 -7.80 -3.91 11.00
CA ALA A 131 -9.00 -3.76 10.18
C ALA A 131 -10.03 -4.88 10.40
N TYR A 132 -9.59 -6.09 10.73
CA TYR A 132 -10.48 -7.18 11.13
C TYR A 132 -11.20 -6.89 12.45
N ASN A 133 -10.55 -6.13 13.33
CA ASN A 133 -11.01 -5.83 14.68
C ASN A 133 -11.21 -4.31 14.84
N GLY A 134 -12.26 -3.77 14.22
CA GLY A 134 -12.51 -2.31 14.20
C GLY A 134 -12.70 -1.65 15.57
N ASN A 135 -12.72 -2.43 16.65
CA ASN A 135 -12.70 -1.95 18.03
C ASN A 135 -11.29 -1.77 18.63
N LEU A 136 -10.23 -2.21 17.94
CA LEU A 136 -8.86 -1.97 18.37
C LEU A 136 -8.44 -0.53 18.07
N ASP A 137 -7.70 0.07 18.99
CA ASP A 137 -7.14 1.40 18.80
C ASP A 137 -5.98 1.39 17.78
N SER A 138 -5.49 2.59 17.42
CA SER A 138 -4.37 2.76 16.49
C SER A 138 -3.03 2.22 17.02
N LYS A 139 -2.94 1.98 18.34
CA LYS A 139 -1.78 1.35 18.99
C LYS A 139 -1.89 -0.17 19.04
N CYS A 140 -3.04 -0.72 18.66
CA CYS A 140 -3.36 -2.14 18.75
C CYS A 140 -3.21 -2.67 20.19
N SER A 141 -3.79 -1.94 21.15
CA SER A 141 -3.79 -2.33 22.56
C SER A 141 -4.67 -3.57 22.78
N ILE A 142 -4.08 -4.67 23.25
CA ILE A 142 -4.75 -5.95 23.55
C ILE A 142 -4.36 -6.43 24.95
N GLN A 143 -5.22 -7.24 25.58
CA GLN A 143 -5.02 -7.81 26.91
C GLN A 143 -5.18 -9.34 26.89
N PRO A 144 -4.48 -10.09 27.76
CA PRO A 144 -4.70 -11.52 27.90
C PRO A 144 -6.19 -11.86 28.14
N GLY A 145 -6.71 -12.81 27.37
CA GLY A 145 -8.12 -13.20 27.36
C GLY A 145 -8.98 -12.51 26.30
N ASP A 146 -8.50 -11.44 25.65
CA ASP A 146 -9.20 -10.81 24.53
C ASP A 146 -9.38 -11.81 23.39
N LYS A 147 -10.54 -11.75 22.72
CA LYS A 147 -10.81 -12.53 21.52
C LYS A 147 -10.75 -11.64 20.30
N ILE A 148 -9.68 -11.77 19.52
CA ILE A 148 -9.50 -10.97 18.29
C ILE A 148 -9.62 -11.85 17.06
N CYS A 149 -10.16 -11.27 15.99
CA CYS A 149 -10.31 -11.90 14.70
C CYS A 149 -9.01 -11.88 13.91
N VAL A 150 -8.53 -13.04 13.48
CA VAL A 150 -7.28 -13.20 12.71
C VAL A 150 -7.53 -13.65 11.27
N SER A 151 -8.77 -14.02 10.92
CA SER A 151 -9.16 -14.27 9.52
C SER A 151 -10.62 -13.98 9.26
N LYS A 152 -10.91 -13.30 8.16
CA LYS A 152 -12.26 -13.08 7.60
C LYS A 152 -12.46 -13.68 6.21
N LYS A 153 -11.37 -14.14 5.56
CA LYS A 153 -11.41 -14.77 4.23
C LYS A 153 -11.62 -16.27 4.38
N ARG A 154 -12.64 -16.82 3.71
CA ARG A 154 -12.75 -18.30 3.62
C ARG A 154 -11.53 -18.79 2.85
N PRO A 155 -10.89 -19.91 3.24
CA PRO A 155 -9.87 -20.52 2.40
C PRO A 155 -10.46 -20.66 0.99
N GLY A 156 -9.88 -19.93 0.03
CA GLY A 156 -10.29 -20.05 -1.36
C GLY A 156 -10.03 -21.48 -1.77
N THR A 157 -10.99 -22.10 -2.45
CA THR A 157 -10.73 -23.34 -3.17
C THR A 157 -9.52 -23.06 -4.08
N PRO A 158 -8.43 -23.84 -3.98
CA PRO A 158 -7.31 -23.67 -4.91
C PRO A 158 -7.85 -23.85 -6.33
N THR A 159 -7.72 -22.82 -7.17
CA THR A 159 -7.97 -22.91 -8.62
C THR A 159 -6.84 -23.65 -9.30
#